data_AF-A0A4Y8CUP7-F1
#
_entry.id   AF-A0A4Y8CUP7-F1
#
_cell.length_a   1.000
_cell.length_b   1.000
_cell.length_c   1.000
_cell.angle_alpha   90.00
_cell.angle_beta   90.00
_cell.angle_gamma   90.00
#
_symmetry.space_group_name_H-M   'P 1'
#
loop_
_entity.id
_entity.type
_entity.pdbx_description
1 polymer ?
#
loop_
_entity_poly.entity_id
_entity_poly.type
_entity_poly.pdbx_seq_one_letter_code
_entity_poly.pdbx_strand_id
1 'polypeptide(L)'
;MLTDYTGITDVCFLENMEGEAKKRFNNLKGLIYFLAPGKRSGKSAYNGKAIKGWVNEPVEFEKKQTIVMRYLHYWNTKEGEEEFKAESEFLTNAGESKNIFSERVAGLEEEGMLGMKEVHCKFDTIPWKFWDYTSEEEREMAEMDPGSR
;
A
#
# COMPACT_ATOMS: atom_id res chain seq x y z
N MET A 1 8.52 16.08 1.28
CA MET A 1 8.87 16.23 -0.14
C MET A 1 7.91 15.33 -0.92
N LEU A 2 7.06 15.91 -1.77
CA LEU A 2 6.13 15.16 -2.63
C LEU A 2 6.95 14.36 -3.65
N THR A 3 6.67 13.07 -3.85
CA THR A 3 7.29 12.35 -4.98
C THR A 3 6.53 12.64 -6.25
N ASP A 4 7.27 12.82 -7.32
CA ASP A 4 6.69 12.91 -8.67
C ASP A 4 6.18 11.54 -9.16
N TYR A 5 6.50 10.48 -8.42
CA TYR A 5 6.20 9.10 -8.78
C TYR A 5 5.73 8.32 -7.54
N THR A 6 4.46 8.49 -7.16
CA THR A 6 3.83 7.64 -6.14
C THR A 6 3.11 6.48 -6.81
N GLY A 7 3.42 5.26 -6.40
CA GLY A 7 2.66 4.06 -6.77
C GLY A 7 1.46 3.86 -5.86
N ILE A 8 0.25 3.83 -6.43
CA ILE A 8 -0.97 3.42 -5.76
C ILE A 8 -1.29 2.00 -6.23
N THR A 9 -1.20 1.04 -5.32
CA THR A 9 -1.42 -0.38 -5.63
C THR A 9 -2.66 -0.88 -4.92
N ASP A 10 -3.69 -1.24 -5.68
CA ASP A 10 -4.93 -1.86 -5.20
C ASP A 10 -4.83 -3.37 -5.32
N VAL A 11 -4.98 -4.05 -4.19
CA VAL A 11 -5.04 -5.51 -4.08
C VAL A 11 -6.48 -5.90 -3.78
N CYS A 12 -7.09 -6.66 -4.69
CA CYS A 12 -8.52 -6.96 -4.67
C CYS A 12 -8.79 -8.35 -4.10
N PHE A 13 -9.72 -8.45 -3.16
CA PHE A 13 -10.19 -9.71 -2.56
C PHE A 13 -11.70 -9.83 -2.70
N LEU A 14 -12.25 -11.05 -2.75
CA LEU A 14 -13.71 -11.23 -2.75
C LEU A 14 -14.35 -10.62 -1.51
N GLU A 15 -15.49 -9.93 -1.66
CA GLU A 15 -16.20 -9.39 -0.50
C GLU A 15 -16.80 -10.48 0.40
N ASN A 16 -17.33 -11.53 -0.21
CA ASN A 16 -18.06 -12.61 0.44
C ASN A 16 -17.17 -13.81 0.81
N MET A 17 -15.93 -13.57 1.24
CA MET A 17 -15.07 -14.66 1.70
C MET A 17 -15.63 -15.34 2.95
N GLU A 18 -15.54 -16.66 3.00
CA GLU A 18 -16.00 -17.49 4.11
C GLU A 18 -14.89 -18.43 4.62
N GLY A 19 -15.12 -19.01 5.80
CA GLY A 19 -14.25 -20.04 6.38
C GLY A 19 -12.79 -19.61 6.56
N GLU A 20 -11.88 -20.47 6.13
CA GLU A 20 -10.43 -20.24 6.27
C GLU A 20 -9.92 -19.05 5.44
N ALA A 21 -10.52 -18.76 4.29
CA ALA A 21 -10.17 -17.58 3.49
C ALA A 21 -10.49 -16.28 4.23
N LYS A 22 -11.62 -16.22 4.94
CA LYS A 22 -11.99 -15.07 5.78
C LYS A 22 -11.03 -14.87 6.95
N LYS A 23 -10.54 -15.96 7.57
CA LYS A 23 -9.56 -15.89 8.66
C LYS A 23 -8.22 -15.33 8.16
N ARG A 24 -7.70 -15.88 7.06
CA ARG A 24 -6.50 -15.42 6.35
C ARG A 24 -6.56 -13.92 6.02
N PHE A 25 -7.64 -13.52 5.37
CA PHE A 25 -7.93 -12.12 5.09
C PHE A 25 -7.96 -11.21 6.34
N ASN A 26 -8.59 -11.66 7.43
CA ASN A 26 -8.61 -10.87 8.67
C ASN A 26 -7.21 -10.74 9.31
N ASN A 27 -6.35 -11.77 9.16
CA ASN A 27 -4.96 -11.67 9.60
C ASN A 27 -4.18 -10.65 8.76
N LEU A 28 -4.41 -10.59 7.44
CA LEU A 28 -3.84 -9.56 6.57
C LEU A 28 -4.18 -8.14 7.00
N LYS A 29 -5.39 -7.90 7.53
CA LYS A 29 -5.77 -6.57 8.07
C LYS A 29 -4.83 -6.12 9.18
N GLY A 30 -4.35 -7.03 10.03
CA GLY A 30 -3.45 -6.73 11.13
C GLY A 30 -1.95 -6.60 10.77
N LEU A 31 -1.53 -7.05 9.57
CA LEU A 31 -0.11 -7.11 9.21
C LEU A 31 0.44 -5.76 8.71
N ILE A 32 1.26 -5.07 9.50
CA ILE A 32 1.98 -3.88 9.01
C ILE A 32 3.25 -4.32 8.30
N TYR A 33 3.35 -4.08 6.98
CA TYR A 33 4.56 -4.38 6.22
C TYR A 33 5.60 -3.26 6.44
N PHE A 34 6.78 -3.66 6.91
CA PHE A 34 7.96 -2.80 7.03
C PHE A 34 9.08 -3.40 6.18
N LEU A 35 9.06 -3.17 4.87
CA LEU A 35 10.17 -3.58 4.00
C LEU A 35 10.53 -2.42 3.08
N ALA A 36 11.67 -1.80 3.37
CA ALA A 36 12.32 -0.82 2.53
C ALA A 36 13.85 -1.02 2.44
N PRO A 37 14.38 -2.24 2.21
CA PRO A 37 15.79 -2.36 1.86
C PRO A 37 15.99 -1.83 0.44
N GLY A 38 16.89 -0.85 0.28
CA GLY A 38 17.45 -0.49 -1.03
C GLY A 38 18.84 -1.11 -1.15
N LYS A 39 19.16 -1.80 -2.24
CA LYS A 39 20.51 -2.37 -2.41
C LYS A 39 21.03 -2.32 -3.84
N ARG A 40 21.67 -1.19 -4.13
CA ARG A 40 22.93 -1.07 -4.91
C ARG A 40 23.64 0.27 -4.65
N SER A 41 22.89 1.35 -4.39
CA SER A 41 23.42 2.70 -4.14
C SER A 41 23.59 3.08 -2.65
N GLY A 42 23.15 2.23 -1.72
CA GLY A 42 23.03 2.59 -0.29
C GLY A 42 21.87 3.55 0.03
N LYS A 43 21.03 3.87 -0.96
CA LYS A 43 19.85 4.74 -0.79
C LYS A 43 18.56 3.90 -0.83
N SER A 44 17.57 4.34 -0.06
CA SER A 44 16.22 3.76 -0.07
C SER A 44 15.56 3.92 -1.44
N ALA A 45 14.85 2.90 -1.92
CA ALA A 45 14.00 3.00 -3.11
C ALA A 45 12.81 3.96 -2.89
N TYR A 46 12.40 4.11 -1.63
CA TYR A 46 11.35 5.03 -1.21
C TYR A 46 11.91 6.34 -0.67
N ASN A 47 11.16 7.42 -0.86
CA ASN A 47 11.42 8.71 -0.23
C ASN A 47 10.72 8.85 1.15
N GLY A 48 9.96 7.84 1.55
CA GLY A 48 9.12 7.83 2.73
C GLY A 48 8.62 6.44 3.09
N LYS A 49 7.89 6.32 4.19
CA LYS A 49 7.31 5.04 4.62
C LYS A 49 6.14 4.68 3.70
N ALA A 50 6.14 3.46 3.16
CA ALA A 50 4.98 2.92 2.48
C ALA A 50 3.77 2.86 3.42
N ILE A 51 2.60 3.29 2.94
CA ILE A 51 1.36 3.27 3.71
C ILE A 51 0.47 2.19 3.13
N LYS A 52 -0.31 1.51 3.98
CA LYS A 52 -1.40 0.66 3.53
C LYS A 52 -2.69 1.04 4.23
N GLY A 53 -3.81 0.83 3.55
CA GLY A 53 -5.14 1.02 4.09
C GLY A 53 -6.14 0.11 3.40
N TRP A 54 -7.38 0.17 3.87
CA TRP A 54 -8.51 -0.54 3.27
C TRP A 54 -9.47 0.49 2.71
N VAL A 55 -9.98 0.23 1.51
CA VAL A 55 -11.09 1.01 0.95
C VAL A 55 -12.36 0.58 1.67
N ASN A 56 -13.13 1.55 2.18
CA ASN A 56 -14.32 1.28 2.99
C ASN A 56 -15.46 0.66 2.17
N GLU A 57 -15.60 1.07 0.91
CA GLU A 57 -16.66 0.61 0.03
C GLU A 57 -16.17 -0.51 -0.90
N PRO A 58 -17.03 -1.48 -1.24
CA PRO A 58 -16.72 -2.46 -2.25
C PRO A 58 -16.43 -1.81 -3.61
N VAL A 59 -15.43 -2.33 -4.31
CA VAL A 59 -15.04 -1.89 -5.65
C VAL A 59 -15.29 -3.04 -6.62
N GLU A 60 -15.80 -2.74 -7.81
CA GLU A 60 -15.94 -3.74 -8.85
C GLU A 60 -14.59 -4.05 -9.50
N PHE A 61 -14.18 -5.32 -9.47
CA PHE A 61 -13.00 -5.83 -10.15
C PHE A 61 -13.38 -7.10 -10.91
N GLU A 62 -13.15 -7.12 -12.23
CA GLU A 62 -13.49 -8.25 -13.11
C GLU A 62 -14.94 -8.76 -12.92
N LYS A 63 -15.91 -7.83 -12.86
CA LYS A 63 -17.34 -8.11 -12.64
C LYS A 63 -17.68 -8.75 -11.29
N LYS A 64 -16.79 -8.65 -10.30
CA LYS A 64 -17.00 -9.12 -8.93
C LYS A 64 -16.94 -7.94 -7.96
N GLN A 65 -17.76 -7.96 -6.91
CA GLN A 65 -17.62 -7.03 -5.80
C GLN A 65 -16.43 -7.44 -4.93
N THR A 66 -15.54 -6.50 -4.66
CA THR A 66 -14.28 -6.76 -3.99
C THR A 66 -14.01 -5.79 -2.87
N ILE A 67 -13.32 -6.28 -1.84
CA ILE A 67 -12.71 -5.44 -0.82
C ILE A 67 -11.28 -5.15 -1.26
N VAL A 68 -10.87 -3.88 -1.18
CA VAL A 68 -9.57 -3.43 -1.67
C VAL A 68 -8.66 -3.08 -0.52
N MET A 69 -7.47 -3.68 -0.51
CA MET A 69 -6.31 -3.20 0.25
C MET A 69 -5.47 -2.30 -0.65
N ARG A 70 -5.30 -1.04 -0.27
CA ARG A 70 -4.53 -0.05 -1.03
C ARG A 70 -3.18 0.17 -0.39
N TYR A 71 -2.12 0.12 -1.19
CA TYR A 71 -0.78 0.55 -0.82
C TYR A 71 -0.47 1.89 -1.48
N LEU A 72 0.24 2.75 -0.75
CA LEU A 72 0.86 3.96 -1.25
C LEU A 72 2.37 3.83 -1.08
N HIS A 73 3.06 3.72 -2.21
CA HIS A 73 4.50 3.58 -2.29
C HIS A 73 5.10 4.88 -2.83
N TYR A 74 5.84 5.61 -2.00
CA TYR A 74 6.46 6.87 -2.39
C TYR A 74 7.84 6.63 -2.99
N TRP A 75 7.89 6.25 -4.26
CA TRP A 75 9.14 5.95 -4.95
C TRP A 75 9.95 7.22 -5.23
N ASN A 76 11.28 7.12 -5.12
CA ASN A 76 12.17 8.23 -5.50
C ASN A 76 12.16 8.48 -7.01
N THR A 77 12.21 7.40 -7.81
CA THR A 77 12.18 7.44 -9.28
C THR A 77 11.48 6.19 -9.82
N LYS A 78 11.11 6.22 -11.10
CA LYS A 78 10.58 5.05 -11.81
C LYS A 78 11.61 3.92 -11.89
N GLU A 79 12.86 4.26 -12.21
CA GLU A 79 13.95 3.29 -12.31
C GLU A 79 14.21 2.61 -10.97
N GLY A 80 14.09 3.35 -9.86
CA GLY A 80 14.25 2.79 -8.51
C GLY A 80 13.13 1.82 -8.12
N GLU A 81 11.90 2.04 -8.61
CA GLU A 81 10.83 1.06 -8.47
C GLU A 81 11.12 -0.22 -9.27
N GLU A 82 11.50 -0.07 -10.54
CA GLU A 82 11.79 -1.19 -11.44
C GLU A 82 12.94 -2.05 -10.89
N GLU A 83 14.04 -1.42 -10.47
CA GLU A 83 15.17 -2.08 -9.83
C GLU A 83 14.76 -2.77 -8.52
N PHE A 84 13.97 -2.10 -7.67
CA PHE A 84 13.49 -2.71 -6.44
C PHE A 84 12.68 -3.98 -6.71
N LYS A 85 11.70 -3.91 -7.61
CA LYS A 85 10.83 -5.04 -7.94
C LYS A 85 11.59 -6.19 -8.60
N ALA A 86 12.61 -5.88 -9.41
CA ALA A 86 13.41 -6.88 -10.10
C ALA A 86 14.49 -7.53 -9.22
N GLU A 87 15.18 -6.75 -8.39
CA GLU A 87 16.45 -7.16 -7.78
C GLU A 87 16.46 -7.21 -6.25
N SER A 88 15.46 -6.64 -5.56
CA SER A 88 15.50 -6.60 -4.09
C SER A 88 15.19 -7.96 -3.48
N GLU A 89 16.12 -8.47 -2.69
CA GLU A 89 16.06 -9.81 -2.12
C GLU A 89 16.21 -9.83 -0.60
N PHE A 90 15.72 -10.91 0.01
CA PHE A 90 15.97 -11.26 1.41
C PHE A 90 16.52 -12.68 1.50
N LEU A 91 17.35 -12.93 2.51
CA LEU A 91 17.84 -14.26 2.83
C LEU A 91 16.82 -14.99 3.70
N THR A 92 16.42 -16.17 3.25
CA THR A 92 15.60 -17.08 4.04
C THR A 92 16.44 -17.79 5.11
N ASN A 93 15.77 -18.41 6.09
CA ASN A 93 16.45 -19.24 7.10
C ASN A 93 17.18 -20.45 6.48
N ALA A 94 16.80 -20.88 5.27
CA ALA A 94 17.46 -21.94 4.52
C ALA A 94 18.72 -21.46 3.77
N GLY A 95 19.04 -20.17 3.83
CA GLY A 95 20.17 -19.57 3.11
C GLY A 95 19.88 -19.25 1.64
N GLU A 96 18.66 -19.47 1.17
CA GLU A 96 18.23 -19.09 -0.17
C GLU A 96 17.93 -17.60 -0.25
N SER A 97 18.37 -16.95 -1.32
CA SER A 97 17.96 -15.57 -1.63
C SER A 97 16.65 -15.58 -2.40
N LYS A 98 15.69 -14.77 -1.98
CA LYS A 98 14.38 -14.66 -2.62
C LYS A 98 14.02 -13.21 -2.89
N ASN A 99 13.42 -12.93 -4.03
CA ASN A 99 12.94 -11.60 -4.39
C ASN A 99 11.76 -11.19 -3.48
N ILE A 100 11.89 -10.03 -2.84
CA ILE A 100 10.93 -9.50 -1.87
C ILE A 100 9.56 -9.23 -2.51
N PHE A 101 9.55 -8.65 -3.72
CA PHE A 101 8.31 -8.28 -4.38
C PHE A 101 7.53 -9.52 -4.86
N SER A 102 8.22 -10.48 -5.49
CA SER A 102 7.62 -11.73 -5.94
C SER A 102 7.05 -12.55 -4.78
N GLU A 103 7.78 -12.67 -3.66
CA GLU A 103 7.29 -13.38 -2.48
C GLU A 103 6.11 -12.66 -1.81
N ARG A 104 6.09 -11.31 -1.83
CA ARG A 104 4.91 -10.55 -1.40
C ARG A 104 3.69 -10.86 -2.26
N VAL A 105 3.84 -10.88 -3.58
CA VAL A 105 2.72 -11.20 -4.49
C VAL A 105 2.23 -12.62 -4.26
N ALA A 106 3.14 -13.60 -4.20
CA ALA A 106 2.79 -14.99 -3.91
C ALA A 106 2.04 -15.15 -2.58
N GLY A 107 2.52 -14.48 -1.52
CA GLY A 107 1.82 -14.48 -0.23
C GLY A 107 0.41 -13.88 -0.32
N LEU A 108 0.20 -12.81 -1.11
CA LEU A 108 -1.13 -12.26 -1.32
C LEU A 108 -2.05 -13.21 -2.10
N GLU A 109 -1.52 -13.95 -3.06
CA GLU A 109 -2.25 -15.00 -3.80
C GLU A 109 -2.69 -16.14 -2.88
N GLU A 110 -1.80 -16.62 -2.00
CA GLU A 110 -2.11 -17.65 -0.99
C GLU A 110 -3.21 -17.21 -0.03
N GLU A 111 -3.25 -15.92 0.27
CA GLU A 111 -4.26 -15.28 1.12
C GLU A 111 -5.58 -14.99 0.37
N GLY A 112 -5.65 -15.27 -0.94
CA GLY A 112 -6.88 -15.19 -1.74
C GLY A 112 -7.04 -13.92 -2.57
N MET A 113 -5.93 -13.24 -2.91
CA MET A 113 -5.96 -12.13 -3.88
C MET A 113 -6.56 -12.58 -5.21
N LEU A 114 -7.52 -11.80 -5.73
CA LEU A 114 -8.07 -11.97 -7.08
C LEU A 114 -7.21 -11.32 -8.15
N GLY A 115 -6.61 -10.19 -7.82
CA GLY A 115 -5.76 -9.44 -8.73
C GLY A 115 -5.24 -8.16 -8.08
N MET A 116 -4.29 -7.55 -8.78
CA MET A 116 -3.63 -6.32 -8.35
C MET A 116 -3.64 -5.30 -9.49
N LYS A 117 -3.95 -4.05 -9.18
CA LYS A 117 -3.84 -2.91 -10.11
C LYS A 117 -2.91 -1.89 -9.51
N GLU A 118 -1.96 -1.42 -10.32
CA GLU A 118 -1.05 -0.37 -9.91
C GLU A 118 -1.17 0.81 -10.86
N VAL A 119 -1.23 2.01 -10.29
CA VAL A 119 -1.20 3.27 -11.03
C VAL A 119 -0.16 4.18 -10.40
N HIS A 120 0.48 5.00 -11.24
CA HIS A 120 1.46 5.97 -10.79
C HIS A 120 0.92 7.37 -10.96
N CYS A 121 1.06 8.18 -9.93
CA CYS A 121 0.64 9.57 -9.94
C CYS A 121 1.66 10.47 -9.26
N LYS A 122 1.65 11.73 -9.66
CA LYS A 122 2.26 12.82 -8.91
C LYS A 122 1.19 13.43 -8.02
N PHE A 123 1.48 13.54 -6.71
CA PHE A 123 0.60 14.29 -5.83
C PHE A 123 0.95 15.78 -5.93
N ASP A 124 -0.04 16.59 -6.31
CA ASP A 124 0.09 18.05 -6.23
C ASP A 124 0.09 18.51 -4.76
N THR A 125 -0.61 17.78 -3.89
CA THR A 125 -0.64 17.95 -2.43
C THR A 125 -0.74 16.59 -1.76
N ILE A 126 0.01 16.35 -0.67
CA ILE A 126 -0.23 15.17 0.18
C ILE A 126 -1.51 15.45 0.99
N PRO A 127 -2.55 14.62 0.90
CA PRO A 127 -3.67 14.70 1.81
C PRO A 127 -3.14 14.49 3.23
N TRP A 128 -3.17 15.55 4.04
CA TRP A 128 -2.74 15.52 5.44
C TRP A 128 -3.89 15.11 6.38
N LYS A 129 -5.11 15.04 5.85
CA LYS A 129 -6.29 14.47 6.47
C LYS A 129 -6.95 13.51 5.47
N PHE A 130 -7.18 12.27 5.88
CA PHE A 130 -7.89 11.24 5.10
C PHE A 130 -9.34 11.06 5.57
N TRP A 131 -9.74 11.77 6.63
CA TRP A 131 -11.06 11.69 7.24
C TRP A 131 -11.61 13.10 7.39
N ASP A 132 -12.84 13.33 6.92
CA ASP A 132 -13.65 14.40 7.48
C ASP A 132 -13.77 14.11 8.98
N TYR A 133 -13.24 15.02 9.79
CA TYR A 133 -13.32 15.15 11.24
C TYR A 133 -13.93 13.95 11.99
N THR A 134 -13.09 13.21 12.70
CA THR A 134 -13.53 12.06 13.49
C THR A 134 -14.24 12.45 14.80
N SER A 135 -14.23 13.74 15.15
CA SER A 135 -15.01 14.31 16.25
C SER A 135 -15.44 15.75 16.00
N GLU A 136 -16.47 16.20 16.73
CA GLU A 136 -17.01 17.57 16.69
C GLU A 136 -15.95 18.61 17.10
N GLU A 137 -15.08 18.28 18.08
CA GLU A 137 -13.95 19.13 18.51
C GLU A 137 -12.92 19.39 17.40
N GLU A 138 -12.62 18.40 16.54
CA GLU A 138 -11.68 18.60 15.43
C GLU A 138 -12.25 19.54 14.35
N ARG A 139 -13.57 19.54 14.19
CA ARG A 139 -14.30 20.40 13.26
C ARG A 139 -14.34 21.84 13.76
N GLU A 140 -14.61 22.03 15.05
CA GLU A 140 -14.58 23.35 15.69
C GLU A 140 -13.19 24.00 15.64
N MET A 141 -12.11 23.22 15.84
CA MET A 141 -10.74 23.75 15.73
C MET A 141 -10.36 24.19 14.31
N ALA A 142 -10.89 23.56 13.27
CA ALA A 142 -10.64 23.96 11.88
C ALA A 142 -11.45 25.20 11.47
N GLU A 143 -12.64 25.38 12.04
CA GLU A 143 -13.45 26.59 11.86
C GLU A 143 -12.89 27.80 12.66
N MET A 144 -12.08 27.54 13.68
CA MET A 144 -11.42 28.56 14.51
C MET A 144 -10.04 29.01 14.02
N ASP A 145 -9.43 28.37 13.02
CA ASP A 145 -8.14 28.79 12.46
C ASP A 145 -8.33 29.90 11.40
N PRO A 146 -8.06 31.19 11.70
CA PRO A 146 -8.29 32.30 10.78
C PRO A 146 -7.16 32.45 9.75
N GLY A 147 -6.23 31.49 9.68
CA GLY A 147 -4.92 31.63 9.07
C GLY A 147 -4.77 31.33 7.58
N SER A 148 -5.84 31.31 6.78
CA SER A 148 -5.73 31.19 5.31
C SER A 148 -6.22 32.46 4.60
N ARG A 149 -5.33 33.45 4.51
CA ARG A 149 -5.27 34.40 3.39
C ARG A 149 -3.95 34.22 2.68
#